data_AF-A0A7S4L0S0-F1
#
_entry.id   AF-A0A7S4L0S0-F1
#
_cell.length_a   1.000
_cell.length_b   1.000
_cell.length_c   1.000
_cell.angle_alpha   90.00
_cell.angle_beta   90.00
_cell.angle_gamma   90.00
#
_symmetry.space_group_name_H-M   'P 1'
#
loop_
_entity.id
_entity.type
_entity.pdbx_description
1 polymer ?
#
loop_
_entity_poly.entity_id
_entity_poly.type
_entity_poly.pdbx_seq_one_letter_code
_entity_poly.pdbx_strand_id
1 'polypeptide(L)'
;EYVCERVCGFEGDFKTVEAHENVCGYVRGDQWESDMDSEEEETFLQKWELSVERRMEKKMQAPEGLLVSLLPFQMESLAWMCDQEASAYRGGILADEMGMGKTLQAISLIMANKRQGGGGGGGGGG
;
A
#
# COMPACT_ATOMS: atom_id res chain seq x y z
N GLU A 1 -8.36 2.82 -42.11
CA GLU A 1 -8.96 2.23 -40.90
C GLU A 1 -8.86 3.29 -39.82
N TYR A 2 -9.98 3.58 -39.16
CA TYR A 2 -10.07 4.59 -38.11
C TYR A 2 -9.94 3.89 -36.76
N VAL A 3 -9.38 4.60 -35.79
CA VAL A 3 -9.17 4.10 -34.43
C VAL A 3 -9.89 5.04 -33.49
N CYS A 4 -10.52 4.49 -32.45
CA CYS A 4 -11.18 5.30 -31.42
C CYS A 4 -10.21 6.30 -30.78
N GLU A 5 -10.58 7.57 -30.72
CA GLU A 5 -9.77 8.64 -30.15
C GLU A 5 -9.47 8.47 -28.66
N ARG A 6 -10.28 7.67 -27.94
CA ARG A 6 -10.03 7.31 -26.54
C ARG A 6 -8.96 6.22 -26.37
N VAL A 7 -8.39 5.72 -27.47
CA VAL A 7 -7.29 4.74 -27.50
C VAL A 7 -7.64 3.44 -26.75
N CYS A 8 -8.91 3.02 -26.84
CA CYS A 8 -9.39 1.76 -26.26
C CYS A 8 -8.99 0.53 -27.09
N GLY A 9 -8.38 0.72 -28.26
CA GLY A 9 -8.00 -0.34 -29.19
C GLY A 9 -9.10 -0.78 -30.16
N PHE A 10 -10.23 -0.06 -30.25
CA PHE A 10 -11.28 -0.33 -31.24
C PHE A 10 -10.95 0.30 -32.60
N GLU A 11 -10.99 -0.51 -33.65
CA GLU A 11 -10.68 -0.13 -35.03
C GLU A 11 -11.83 -0.47 -35.99
N GLY A 12 -12.05 0.37 -37.01
CA GLY A 12 -13.14 0.15 -37.97
C GLY A 12 -13.25 1.22 -39.06
N ASP A 13 -14.40 1.23 -39.76
CA ASP A 13 -14.75 2.33 -40.64
C ASP A 13 -15.21 3.56 -39.86
N PHE A 14 -15.25 4.72 -40.52
CA PHE A 14 -15.56 6.00 -39.87
C PHE A 14 -16.87 5.98 -39.08
N LYS A 15 -17.94 5.40 -39.64
CA LYS A 15 -19.26 5.35 -38.99
C LYS A 15 -19.28 4.41 -37.78
N THR A 16 -18.55 3.31 -37.88
CA THR A 16 -18.45 2.30 -36.83
C THR A 16 -17.65 2.83 -35.65
N VAL A 17 -16.56 3.55 -35.93
CA VAL A 17 -15.74 4.20 -34.89
C VAL A 17 -16.48 5.36 -34.24
N GLU A 18 -17.16 6.20 -35.00
CA GLU A 18 -17.96 7.31 -34.47
C GLU A 18 -19.10 6.81 -33.56
N ALA A 19 -19.79 5.73 -33.94
CA ALA A 19 -20.81 5.11 -33.10
C ALA A 19 -20.21 4.53 -31.81
N HIS A 20 -19.02 3.92 -31.89
CA HIS A 20 -18.30 3.40 -30.73
C HIS A 20 -17.86 4.52 -29.78
N GLU A 21 -17.36 5.64 -30.29
CA GLU A 21 -16.93 6.78 -29.46
C GLU A 21 -18.06 7.32 -28.60
N ASN A 22 -19.29 7.34 -29.10
CA ASN A 22 -20.46 7.77 -28.32
C ASN A 22 -20.79 6.85 -27.13
N VAL A 23 -20.29 5.61 -27.11
CA VAL A 23 -20.52 4.61 -26.05
C VAL A 23 -19.25 4.12 -25.36
N CYS A 24 -18.07 4.62 -25.74
CA CYS A 24 -16.79 4.10 -25.30
C CYS A 24 -16.50 4.48 -23.82
N GLY A 25 -16.77 3.58 -22.89
CA GLY A 25 -16.49 3.79 -21.46
C GLY A 25 -15.02 3.71 -21.06
N TYR A 26 -14.08 3.68 -22.01
CA TYR A 26 -12.65 3.55 -21.70
C TYR A 26 -12.12 4.86 -21.13
N VAL A 27 -11.73 4.82 -19.86
CA VAL A 27 -11.00 5.89 -19.18
C VAL A 27 -9.52 5.55 -19.28
N ARG A 28 -8.74 6.43 -19.90
CA ARG A 28 -7.31 6.27 -20.00
C ARG A 28 -6.72 6.43 -18.59
N GLY A 29 -5.92 5.45 -18.15
CA GLY A 29 -5.41 5.37 -16.78
C GLY A 29 -4.42 6.46 -16.37
N ASP A 30 -4.14 7.42 -17.26
CA ASP A 30 -3.33 8.62 -17.06
C ASP A 30 -4.15 9.84 -16.59
N GLN A 31 -5.48 9.74 -16.51
CA GLN A 31 -6.36 10.76 -15.90
C GLN A 31 -6.24 10.81 -14.35
N TRP A 32 -5.07 10.49 -13.79
CA TRP A 32 -4.78 10.60 -12.35
C TRP A 32 -4.14 11.95 -11.99
N GLU A 33 -3.66 12.71 -12.99
CA GLU A 33 -3.00 14.01 -12.78
C GLU A 33 -3.98 15.19 -12.72
N SER A 34 -5.25 15.01 -13.09
CA SER A 34 -6.19 16.14 -13.31
C SER A 34 -7.26 16.35 -12.24
N ASP A 35 -7.34 15.47 -11.24
CA ASP A 35 -8.39 15.52 -10.21
C ASP A 35 -7.89 15.95 -8.82
N MET A 36 -6.60 16.27 -8.67
CA MET A 36 -6.02 16.66 -7.38
C MET A 36 -5.92 18.19 -7.28
N ASP A 37 -6.68 18.79 -6.36
CA ASP A 37 -6.66 20.23 -6.15
C ASP A 37 -5.31 20.67 -5.56
N SER A 38 -4.82 21.86 -5.92
CA SER A 38 -3.49 22.35 -5.53
C SER A 38 -3.27 22.42 -4.02
N GLU A 39 -4.34 22.62 -3.24
CA GLU A 39 -4.32 22.61 -1.77
C GLU A 39 -4.15 21.17 -1.21
N GLU A 40 -4.68 20.15 -1.90
CA GLU A 40 -4.49 18.75 -1.54
C GLU A 40 -3.06 18.27 -1.87
N GLU A 41 -2.47 18.78 -2.94
CA GLU A 41 -1.07 18.50 -3.30
C GLU A 41 -0.09 19.09 -2.27
N GLU A 42 -0.26 20.36 -1.87
CA GLU A 42 0.59 20.98 -0.84
C GLU A 42 0.49 20.26 0.50
N THR A 43 -0.73 19.90 0.93
CA THR A 43 -0.93 19.16 2.18
C THR A 43 -0.36 17.75 2.10
N PHE A 44 -0.43 17.08 0.94
CA PHE A 44 0.20 15.80 0.70
C PHE A 44 1.73 15.89 0.79
N LEU A 45 2.35 16.86 0.11
CA LEU A 45 3.79 17.08 0.12
C LEU A 45 4.30 17.42 1.52
N GLN A 46 3.62 18.32 2.23
CA GLN A 46 3.99 18.67 3.61
C GLN A 46 3.88 17.46 4.55
N LYS A 47 2.81 16.67 4.41
CA LYS A 47 2.62 15.44 5.19
C LYS A 47 3.64 14.36 4.82
N TRP A 48 4.03 14.27 3.56
CA TRP A 48 5.05 13.36 3.07
C TRP A 48 6.42 13.70 3.65
N GLU A 49 6.84 14.96 3.59
CA GLU A 49 8.11 15.46 4.14
C GLU A 49 8.25 15.08 5.64
N LEU A 50 7.20 15.33 6.43
CA LEU A 50 7.14 14.96 7.84
C LEU A 50 7.18 13.44 8.08
N SER A 51 6.73 12.64 7.11
CA SER A 51 6.80 11.18 7.20
C SER A 51 8.20 10.65 6.88
N VAL A 52 8.94 11.29 5.97
CA VAL A 52 10.32 10.91 5.61
C VAL A 52 11.28 11.16 6.78
N GLU A 53 11.09 12.23 7.54
CA GLU A 53 11.93 12.55 8.72
C GLU A 53 11.68 11.61 9.92
N ARG A 54 10.68 10.73 9.85
CA ARG A 54 10.34 9.82 10.94
C ARG A 54 11.37 8.70 11.06
N ARG A 55 12.34 8.89 11.95
CA ARG A 55 13.33 7.85 12.30
C ARG A 55 12.63 6.67 13.01
N MET A 56 12.93 5.45 12.54
CA MET A 56 12.39 4.20 13.11
C MET A 56 13.12 3.83 14.39
N GLU A 57 12.66 4.32 15.54
CA GLU A 57 13.27 3.99 16.84
C GLU A 57 12.51 2.87 17.58
N LYS A 58 11.24 2.67 17.23
CA LYS A 58 10.38 1.66 17.84
C LYS A 58 10.75 0.27 17.32
N LYS A 59 10.92 -0.68 18.25
CA LYS A 59 11.15 -2.10 17.95
C LYS A 59 9.95 -2.93 18.39
N MET A 60 9.55 -3.87 17.55
CA MET A 60 8.52 -4.85 17.87
C MET A 60 9.16 -6.22 18.03
N GLN A 61 8.78 -6.94 19.10
CA GLN A 61 9.21 -8.32 19.29
C GLN A 61 8.65 -9.23 18.20
N ALA A 62 9.36 -10.33 17.93
CA ALA A 62 8.88 -11.32 16.99
C ALA A 62 7.51 -11.87 17.44
N PRO A 63 6.56 -12.08 16.51
CA PRO A 63 5.25 -12.64 16.84
C PRO A 63 5.38 -14.08 17.34
N GLU A 64 4.46 -14.47 18.22
CA GLU A 64 4.43 -15.83 18.78
C GLU A 64 4.32 -16.89 17.68
N GLY A 65 5.06 -17.99 17.85
CA GLY A 65 5.13 -19.08 16.87
C GLY A 65 6.09 -18.84 15.70
N LEU A 66 6.77 -17.67 15.62
CA LEU A 66 7.86 -17.48 14.67
C LEU A 66 9.09 -18.25 15.17
N LEU A 67 9.52 -19.26 14.39
CA LEU A 67 10.63 -20.13 14.76
C LEU A 67 12.01 -19.45 14.66
N VAL A 68 12.09 -18.33 13.96
CA VAL A 68 13.34 -17.62 13.66
C VAL A 68 13.35 -16.29 14.42
N SER A 69 14.48 -15.96 15.03
CA SER A 69 14.69 -14.66 15.68
C SER A 69 14.87 -13.55 14.63
N LEU A 70 14.17 -12.44 14.81
CA LEU A 70 14.31 -11.26 13.97
C LEU A 70 15.59 -10.48 14.32
N LEU A 71 16.29 -9.97 13.30
CA LEU A 71 17.40 -9.04 13.47
C LEU A 71 16.89 -7.66 13.93
N PRO A 72 17.72 -6.82 14.58
CA PRO A 72 17.27 -5.54 15.12
C PRO A 72 16.55 -4.64 14.10
N PHE A 73 17.07 -4.56 12.86
CA PHE A 73 16.42 -3.79 11.80
C PHE A 73 15.09 -4.41 11.34
N GLN A 74 14.96 -5.76 11.38
CA GLN A 74 13.71 -6.43 11.04
C GLN A 74 12.62 -6.18 12.09
N MET A 75 13.02 -6.01 13.36
CA MET A 75 12.11 -5.62 14.44
C MET A 75 11.64 -4.17 14.32
N GLU A 76 12.51 -3.28 13.83
CA GLU A 76 12.17 -1.89 13.49
C GLU A 76 11.20 -1.86 12.29
N SER A 77 11.50 -2.58 11.22
CA SER A 77 10.61 -2.71 10.05
C SER A 77 9.25 -3.29 10.44
N LEU A 78 9.21 -4.31 11.32
CA LEU A 78 7.96 -4.89 11.79
C LEU A 78 7.12 -3.87 12.57
N ALA A 79 7.73 -3.10 13.47
CA ALA A 79 7.03 -2.05 14.21
C ALA A 79 6.44 -1.00 13.27
N TRP A 80 7.22 -0.58 12.27
CA TRP A 80 6.78 0.37 11.26
C TRP A 80 5.61 -0.16 10.43
N MET A 81 5.71 -1.40 9.93
CA MET A 81 4.66 -1.99 9.10
C MET A 81 3.33 -2.09 9.86
N CYS A 82 3.35 -2.50 11.13
CA CYS A 82 2.17 -2.51 11.98
C CYS A 82 1.57 -1.09 12.16
N ASP A 83 2.43 -0.09 12.37
CA ASP A 83 1.98 1.30 12.49
C ASP A 83 1.44 1.84 11.15
N GLN A 84 1.97 1.41 9.99
CA GLN A 84 1.46 1.78 8.67
C GLN A 84 0.09 1.16 8.38
N GLU A 85 -0.12 -0.12 8.70
CA GLU A 85 -1.41 -0.78 8.54
C GLU A 85 -2.49 -0.18 9.45
N ALA A 86 -2.11 0.30 10.64
CA ALA A 86 -3.00 1.03 11.54
C ALA A 86 -3.22 2.50 11.12
N SER A 87 -2.36 3.05 10.26
CA SER A 87 -2.46 4.44 9.80
C SER A 87 -3.59 4.63 8.78
N ALA A 88 -3.90 5.88 8.44
CA ALA A 88 -4.87 6.21 7.40
C ALA A 88 -4.52 5.61 6.02
N TYR A 89 -3.24 5.33 5.76
CA TYR A 89 -2.77 4.74 4.50
C TYR A 89 -3.02 3.24 4.41
N ARG A 90 -3.12 2.55 5.57
CA ARG A 90 -3.36 1.11 5.69
C ARG A 90 -2.37 0.24 4.89
N GLY A 91 -1.15 0.73 4.70
CA GLY A 91 -0.13 0.10 3.88
C GLY A 91 1.05 1.02 3.62
N GLY A 92 2.07 0.48 2.95
CA GLY A 92 3.30 1.21 2.62
C GLY A 92 4.23 0.37 1.75
N ILE A 93 5.26 1.01 1.19
CA ILE A 93 6.27 0.34 0.37
C ILE A 93 7.46 -0.01 1.25
N LEU A 94 7.74 -1.31 1.39
CA LEU A 94 8.93 -1.80 2.06
C LEU A 94 10.09 -1.89 1.04
N ALA A 95 10.92 -0.86 1.00
CA ALA A 95 12.00 -0.70 0.02
C ALA A 95 13.40 -1.06 0.54
N ASP A 96 13.49 -2.02 1.48
CA ASP A 96 14.77 -2.53 2.01
C ASP A 96 15.64 -3.14 0.89
N GLU A 97 16.97 -3.12 1.07
CA GLU A 97 17.92 -3.75 0.14
C GLU A 97 17.61 -5.25 -0.11
N MET A 98 18.06 -5.75 -1.26
CA MET A 98 17.96 -7.17 -1.58
C MET A 98 18.77 -7.99 -0.57
N GLY A 99 18.19 -9.09 -0.08
CA GLY A 99 18.84 -9.96 0.93
C GLY A 99 18.51 -9.62 2.39
N MET A 100 17.84 -8.50 2.69
CA MET A 100 17.47 -8.12 4.08
C MET A 100 16.30 -8.94 4.68
N GLY A 101 15.77 -9.91 3.93
CA GLY A 101 14.70 -10.79 4.42
C GLY A 101 13.30 -10.17 4.41
N LYS A 102 12.97 -9.36 3.39
CA LYS A 102 11.62 -8.75 3.22
C LYS A 102 10.47 -9.76 3.30
N THR A 103 10.68 -10.98 2.77
CA THR A 103 9.68 -12.06 2.88
C THR A 103 9.46 -12.49 4.34
N LEU A 104 10.52 -12.61 5.13
CA LEU A 104 10.42 -12.94 6.55
C LEU A 104 9.70 -11.82 7.31
N GLN A 105 10.01 -10.56 6.99
CA GLN A 105 9.33 -9.40 7.56
C GLN A 105 7.82 -9.42 7.22
N ALA A 106 7.44 -9.68 5.97
CA ALA A 106 6.05 -9.79 5.55
C ALA A 106 5.30 -10.94 6.25
N ILE A 107 5.93 -12.10 6.40
CA ILE A 107 5.36 -13.22 7.18
C ILE A 107 5.16 -12.82 8.63
N SER A 108 6.14 -12.13 9.22
CA SER A 108 6.06 -11.66 10.61
C SER A 108 4.90 -10.68 10.79
N LEU A 109 4.66 -9.79 9.83
CA LEU A 109 3.51 -8.88 9.83
C LEU A 109 2.18 -9.65 9.82
N ILE A 110 2.04 -10.61 8.89
CA ILE A 110 0.84 -11.45 8.81
C ILE A 110 0.59 -12.20 10.12
N MET A 111 1.65 -12.72 10.75
CA MET A 111 1.55 -13.42 12.02
C MET A 111 1.18 -12.50 13.18
N ALA A 112 1.73 -11.28 13.22
CA ALA A 112 1.36 -10.27 14.22
C ALA A 112 -0.13 -9.88 14.12
N ASN A 113 -0.70 -9.93 12.92
CA ASN A 113 -2.12 -9.65 12.68
C ASN A 113 -3.06 -10.85 12.90
N LYS A 114 -2.54 -12.05 13.15
CA LYS A 114 -3.39 -13.23 13.36
C LYS A 114 -4.13 -13.13 14.70
N ARG A 115 -5.40 -12.72 14.60
CA ARG A 115 -6.52 -12.83 15.58
C ARG A 115 -6.41 -11.97 16.84
N GLN A 116 -6.89 -10.72 16.73
CA GLN A 116 -7.70 -10.10 17.80
C GLN A 116 -9.21 -10.42 17.67
N GLY A 117 -9.58 -11.40 16.84
CA GLY A 117 -10.96 -11.82 16.61
C GLY A 117 -11.28 -13.19 17.20
N GLY A 118 -11.82 -13.20 18.43
CA GLY A 118 -12.70 -14.27 18.96
C GLY A 118 -12.07 -15.29 19.91
N GLY A 119 -12.19 -15.06 21.23
CA GLY A 119 -12.04 -16.07 22.29
C GLY A 119 -11.64 -15.48 23.64
N GLY A 120 -12.61 -15.19 24.52
CA GLY A 120 -12.36 -14.66 25.86
C GLY A 120 -11.79 -15.69 26.85
N GLY A 121 -11.21 -15.18 27.94
CA GLY A 121 -11.07 -15.91 29.21
C GLY A 121 -9.69 -15.87 29.89
N GLY A 122 -9.52 -14.94 30.84
CA GLY A 122 -9.07 -15.25 32.21
C GLY A 122 -7.57 -15.30 32.55
N GLY A 123 -7.17 -14.38 33.45
CA GLY A 123 -6.17 -14.57 34.52
C GLY A 123 -4.69 -14.48 34.10
N GLY A 124 -3.77 -13.84 34.81
CA GLY A 124 -3.75 -13.20 36.11
C GLY A 124 -2.29 -12.80 36.39
N GLY A 125 -2.06 -11.81 37.25
CA GLY A 125 -0.71 -11.41 37.66
C GLY A 125 -0.80 -10.47 38.85
N GLY A 126 -0.88 -11.07 40.04
CA GLY A 126 -0.41 -10.44 41.28
C GLY A 126 1.09 -10.68 41.45
#